data_AF-X1E3Z4-F1
#
_entry.id   AF-X1E3Z4-F1
#
_cell.length_a   1.000
_cell.length_b   1.000
_cell.length_c   1.000
_cell.angle_alpha   90.00
_cell.angle_beta   90.00
_cell.angle_gamma   90.00
#
_symmetry.space_group_name_H-M   'P 1'
#
loop_
_entity.id
_entity.type
_entity.pdbx_description
1 polymer ?
#
loop_
_entity_poly.entity_id
_entity_poly.type
_entity_poly.pdbx_seq_one_letter_code
_entity_poly.pdbx_strand_id
1 'polypeptide(L)'
;MNEKNTTPKTGYEKIIGFFNNSLELNHPIAIAEVVEKTGFSWSFIKKTLSKIKEEYDGFYFEKSGSTWIIWKDRDHLIKKLDETCSRYLDENE
;
A
#
# COMPACT_ATOMS: atom_id res chain seq x y z
N MET A 1 -21.31 2.36 25.65
CA MET A 1 -19.95 2.70 25.19
C MET A 1 -19.59 1.68 24.13
N ASN A 2 -19.59 2.04 22.85
CA ASN A 2 -19.31 1.10 21.76
C ASN A 2 -17.81 0.79 21.73
N GLU A 3 -17.45 -0.40 22.21
CA GLU A 3 -16.19 -1.05 21.85
C GLU A 3 -16.12 -1.11 20.33
N LYS A 4 -15.24 -0.29 19.75
CA LYS A 4 -14.84 -0.44 18.36
C LYS A 4 -14.19 -1.82 18.28
N ASN A 5 -14.91 -2.78 17.71
CA ASN A 5 -14.40 -4.08 17.27
C ASN A 5 -13.16 -3.84 16.40
N THR A 6 -11.98 -3.76 17.00
CA THR A 6 -10.72 -3.71 16.25
C THR A 6 -10.43 -5.13 15.82
N THR A 7 -10.97 -5.50 14.66
CA THR A 7 -10.47 -6.63 13.89
C THR A 7 -8.94 -6.54 13.90
N PRO A 8 -8.21 -7.62 14.23
CA PRO A 8 -6.75 -7.56 14.29
C PRO A 8 -6.22 -7.06 12.95
N LYS A 9 -5.53 -5.90 12.96
CA LYS A 9 -4.97 -5.31 11.74
C LYS A 9 -4.08 -6.33 11.06
N THR A 10 -4.47 -6.72 9.85
CA THR A 10 -3.73 -7.65 8.99
C THR A 10 -2.34 -7.07 8.69
N GLY A 11 -1.37 -7.93 8.33
CA GLY A 11 -0.03 -7.46 7.95
C GLY A 11 -0.05 -6.45 6.80
N TYR A 12 -1.03 -6.59 5.90
CA TYR A 12 -1.30 -5.65 4.81
C TYR A 12 -1.72 -4.26 5.32
N GLU A 13 -2.69 -4.18 6.24
CA GLU A 13 -3.13 -2.90 6.82
C GLU A 13 -2.03 -2.22 7.63
N LYS A 14 -1.15 -2.99 8.28
CA LYS A 14 0.02 -2.46 8.96
C LYS A 14 1.00 -1.79 7.99
N ILE A 15 1.23 -2.40 6.83
CA ILE A 15 2.10 -1.84 5.78
C ILE A 15 1.49 -0.56 5.19
N ILE A 16 0.18 -0.55 4.89
CA ILE A 16 -0.50 0.67 4.44
C ILE A 16 -0.43 1.77 5.50
N GLY A 17 -0.64 1.41 6.77
CA GLY A 17 -0.53 2.33 7.90
C GLY A 17 0.87 2.94 8.01
N PHE A 18 1.92 2.16 7.76
CA PHE A 18 3.30 2.67 7.71
C PHE A 18 3.47 3.72 6.61
N PHE A 19 2.99 3.47 5.39
CA PHE A 19 3.12 4.43 4.30
C PHE A 19 2.30 5.70 4.51
N ASN A 20 1.11 5.61 5.08
CA ASN A 20 0.26 6.79 5.30
C ASN A 20 0.74 7.66 6.47
N ASN A 21 1.31 7.06 7.53
CA ASN A 21 1.61 7.77 8.77
C ASN A 21 3.11 8.00 9.03
N SER A 22 4.00 7.25 8.37
CA SER A 22 5.44 7.27 8.68
C SER A 22 6.33 7.60 7.51
N LEU A 23 5.90 7.38 6.27
CA LEU A 23 6.68 7.76 5.09
C LEU A 23 6.38 9.21 4.70
N GLU A 24 7.42 10.01 4.48
CA GLU A 24 7.30 11.37 3.97
C GLU A 24 7.02 11.40 2.46
N LEU A 25 6.38 12.47 2.00
CA LEU A 25 6.12 12.71 0.58
C LEU A 25 7.42 12.82 -0.22
N ASN A 26 7.48 12.16 -1.37
CA ASN A 26 8.60 12.19 -2.31
C ASN A 26 9.96 11.84 -1.66
N HIS A 27 9.94 11.08 -0.56
CA HIS A 27 11.14 10.62 0.14
C HIS A 27 11.39 9.14 -0.22
N PRO A 28 12.33 8.85 -1.14
CA PRO A 28 12.62 7.48 -1.54
C PRO A 28 13.34 6.71 -0.44
N ILE A 29 12.79 5.56 -0.07
CA ILE A 29 13.39 4.63 0.89
C ILE A 29 13.69 3.29 0.23
N ALA A 30 14.68 2.58 0.75
CA ALA A 30 15.01 1.24 0.28
C ALA A 30 14.07 0.19 0.90
N ILE A 31 13.80 -0.90 0.18
CA ILE A 31 13.00 -2.01 0.70
C ILE A 31 13.58 -2.61 2.00
N ALA A 32 14.90 -2.56 2.17
CA ALA A 32 15.57 -3.01 3.39
C ALA A 32 15.12 -2.21 4.62
N GLU A 33 14.94 -0.90 4.46
CA GLU A 33 14.45 -0.02 5.53
C GLU A 33 12.98 -0.32 5.87
N VAL A 34 12.16 -0.65 4.87
CA VAL A 34 10.77 -1.11 5.09
C VAL A 34 10.76 -2.43 5.87
N VAL A 35 11.65 -3.37 5.53
CA VAL A 35 11.83 -4.64 6.26
C VAL A 35 12.19 -4.38 7.72
N GLU A 36 13.17 -3.51 7.97
CA GLU A 36 13.63 -3.17 9.32
C GLU A 36 12.53 -2.48 10.14
N LYS A 37 11.87 -1.45 9.58
CA LYS A 37 10.85 -0.67 10.29
C LYS A 37 9.56 -1.43 10.54
N THR A 38 9.18 -2.35 9.66
CA THR A 38 7.92 -3.11 9.80
C THR A 38 8.09 -4.48 10.45
N GLY A 39 9.32 -5.01 10.50
CA GLY A 39 9.64 -6.33 11.05
C GLY A 39 9.09 -7.51 10.24
N PHE A 40 8.54 -7.27 9.04
CA PHE A 40 8.05 -8.34 8.17
C PHE A 40 9.14 -8.92 7.28
N SER A 41 8.96 -10.17 6.83
CA SER A 41 9.91 -10.81 5.92
C SER A 41 9.97 -10.10 4.57
N TRP A 42 11.16 -10.09 3.95
CA TRP A 42 11.38 -9.46 2.65
C TRP A 42 10.42 -9.95 1.57
N SER A 43 10.18 -11.26 1.49
CA SER A 43 9.25 -11.86 0.51
C SER A 43 7.82 -11.39 0.72
N PHE A 44 7.37 -11.26 1.98
CA PHE A 44 6.04 -10.75 2.30
C PHE A 44 5.88 -9.27 1.93
N ILE A 45 6.88 -8.45 2.27
CA ILE A 45 6.88 -7.03 1.92
C ILE A 45 6.86 -6.88 0.40
N LYS A 46 7.79 -7.52 -0.32
CA LYS A 46 7.84 -7.42 -1.77
C LYS A 46 6.51 -7.78 -2.43
N LYS A 47 5.88 -8.88 -2.02
CA LYS A 47 4.55 -9.28 -2.53
C LYS A 47 3.48 -8.23 -2.23
N THR A 48 3.49 -7.69 -1.01
CA THR A 48 2.55 -6.65 -0.58
C THR A 48 2.75 -5.34 -1.35
N LEU A 49 3.99 -4.87 -1.52
CA LEU A 49 4.30 -3.64 -2.24
C LEU A 49 3.94 -3.74 -3.72
N SER A 50 4.17 -4.90 -4.35
CA SER A 50 3.71 -5.16 -5.72
C SER A 50 2.19 -5.01 -5.83
N LYS A 51 1.44 -5.59 -4.89
CA LYS A 51 -0.02 -5.47 -4.83
C LYS A 51 -0.47 -4.01 -4.61
N ILE A 52 0.20 -3.27 -3.72
CA ILE A 52 -0.13 -1.85 -3.47
C ILE A 52 0.13 -1.00 -4.73
N LYS A 53 1.23 -1.24 -5.45
CA LYS A 53 1.53 -0.55 -6.72
C LYS A 53 0.43 -0.77 -7.76
N GLU A 54 -0.14 -1.97 -7.81
CA GLU A 54 -1.24 -2.29 -8.72
C GLU A 54 -2.54 -1.61 -8.30
N GLU A 55 -2.89 -1.69 -7.01
CA GLU A 55 -4.20 -1.27 -6.49
C GLU A 55 -4.32 0.21 -6.09
N TYR A 56 -3.22 0.94 -5.90
CA TYR A 56 -3.24 2.31 -5.38
C TYR A 56 -2.54 3.28 -6.30
N ASP A 57 -3.09 4.50 -6.37
CA ASP A 57 -2.46 5.64 -7.04
C ASP A 57 -1.47 6.35 -6.11
N GLY A 58 -0.44 6.91 -6.71
CA GLY A 58 0.57 7.70 -6.00
C GLY A 58 1.56 6.89 -5.19
N PHE A 59 1.65 5.59 -5.47
CA PHE A 59 2.64 4.69 -4.89
C PHE A 59 3.61 4.18 -5.95
N TYR A 60 4.90 4.34 -5.69
CA TYR A 60 5.96 3.96 -6.60
C TYR A 60 6.83 2.88 -5.96
N PHE A 61 7.07 1.82 -6.74
CA PHE A 61 7.90 0.70 -6.33
C PHE A 61 8.66 0.16 -7.53
N GLU A 62 9.97 0.39 -7.54
CA GLU A 62 10.84 0.13 -8.69
C GLU A 62 12.20 -0.42 -8.26
N LYS A 63 12.82 -1.18 -9.17
CA LYS A 63 14.16 -1.72 -8.95
C LYS A 63 15.19 -0.71 -9.47
N SER A 64 16.08 -0.26 -8.60
CA SER A 64 17.22 0.60 -8.93
C SER A 64 18.52 -0.14 -8.60
N GLY A 65 19.28 -0.52 -9.63
CA GLY A 65 20.47 -1.36 -9.49
C GLY A 65 20.16 -2.70 -8.82
N SER A 66 20.75 -2.97 -7.66
CA SER A 66 20.54 -4.17 -6.86
C SER A 66 19.42 -4.05 -5.82
N THR A 67 18.88 -2.86 -5.59
CA THR A 67 17.89 -2.58 -4.54
C THR A 67 16.53 -2.23 -5.12
N TRP A 68 15.49 -2.32 -4.28
CA TRP A 68 14.16 -1.79 -4.61
C TRP A 68 13.92 -0.52 -3.83
N ILE A 69 13.42 0.50 -4.52
CA ILE A 69 13.14 1.82 -3.98
C ILE A 69 11.63 2.04 -3.96
N ILE A 70 11.15 2.62 -2.86
CA ILE A 70 9.74 2.92 -2.60
C ILE A 70 9.60 4.41 -2.31
N TRP A 71 8.62 5.08 -2.91
CA TRP A 71 8.18 6.41 -2.49
C TRP A 71 6.70 6.60 -2.77
N LYS A 72 6.12 7.67 -2.21
CA LYS A 72 4.75 8.10 -2.47
C LYS A 72 4.71 9.58 -2.83
N ASP A 73 3.81 9.97 -3.72
CA ASP A 73 3.61 11.37 -4.13
C ASP A 73 2.39 12.03 -3.43
N ARG A 74 1.65 11.26 -2.62
CA ARG A 74 0.45 11.67 -1.89
C ARG A 74 0.55 11.34 -0.40
N ASP A 75 -0.16 12.11 0.42
CA ASP A 75 -0.18 11.90 1.87
C ASP A 75 -0.73 10.52 2.23
N HIS A 76 -1.79 10.12 1.54
CA HIS A 76 -2.45 8.84 1.73
C HIS A 76 -2.49 8.06 0.42
N LEU A 77 -2.30 6.75 0.51
CA LEU A 77 -2.54 5.82 -0.58
C LEU A 77 -4.03 5.80 -0.92
N ILE A 78 -4.36 6.18 -2.16
CA ILE A 78 -5.74 6.21 -2.65
C ILE A 78 -5.92 4.97 -3.51
N LYS A 79 -6.86 4.10 -3.12
CA LYS A 79 -7.18 2.90 -3.89
C LYS A 79 -7.76 3.33 -5.23
N LYS A 80 -7.23 2.76 -6.32
CA LYS A 80 -7.80 2.93 -7.66
C LYS A 80 -9.25 2.49 -7.61
N LEU A 81 -10.13 3.31 -8.20
CA LEU A 81 -11.48 2.88 -8.50
C LEU A 81 -11.36 1.77 -9.53
N ASP A 82 -11.43 0.51 -9.09
CA ASP A 82 -11.84 -0.58 -9.98
C ASP A 82 -13.15 -0.13 -10.63
N GLU A 83 -13.26 -0.26 -11.95
CA GLU A 83 -14.45 -0.09 -12.77
C GLU A 83 -15.59 -1.00 -12.25
N THR A 84 -16.15 -0.65 -11.11
CA THR A 84 -17.25 -1.36 -10.47
C THR A 84 -18.57 -0.70 -10.78
N CYS A 85 -18.57 0.54 -11.28
CA CYS A 85 -19.76 1.20 -11.82
C CYS A 85 -20.37 0.45 -13.00
N SER A 86 -19.57 -0.27 -13.80
CA SER A 86 -20.05 -1.13 -14.88
C SER A 86 -20.77 -2.40 -14.41
N ARG A 87 -20.56 -2.86 -13.17
CA ARG A 87 -21.37 -3.94 -12.57
C ARG A 87 -22.73 -3.48 -12.06
N TYR A 88 -22.96 -2.17 -11.97
CA TYR A 88 -24.22 -1.57 -11.56
C TYR A 88 -25.00 -0.96 -12.73
N LEU A 89 -24.46 -1.03 -13.96
CA LEU A 89 -25.25 -0.83 -15.17
C LEU A 89 -26.05 -2.11 -15.40
N ASP A 90 -27.19 -2.19 -14.74
CA ASP A 90 -28.24 -3.14 -15.04
C ASP A 90 -28.62 -2.95 -16.53
N GLU A 91 -28.43 -3.99 -17.36
CA GLU A 91 -28.85 -4.04 -18.77
C GLU A 91 -30.39 -4.14 -18.85
N ASN A 92 -31.10 -3.19 -18.25
CA ASN A 92 -32.54 -3.02 -18.35
C ASN A 92 -32.84 -1.62 -18.89
N GLU A 93 -32.57 -1.43 -20.18
CA GLU A 93 -33.30 -0.46 -21.01
C GLU A 93 -33.67 -1.09 -22.36
#